data_AF-A0A388NX35-F1
#
_entry.id   AF-A0A388NX35-F1
#
_cell.length_a   1.000
_cell.length_b   1.000
_cell.length_c   1.000
_cell.angle_alpha   90.00
_cell.angle_beta   90.00
_cell.angle_gamma   90.00
#
_symmetry.space_group_name_H-M   'P 1'
#
loop_
_entity.id
_entity.type
_entity.pdbx_description
1 polymer ?
#
loop_
_entity_poly.entity_id
_entity_poly.type
_entity_poly.pdbx_seq_one_letter_code
_entity_poly.pdbx_strand_id
1 'polypeptide(L)'
;MTLTDNPPVATERWTHQWKELYEEVINTGLCTGCAACVISCPHDVIGYEHEEGKYKPFHLEEDLGLDNCGHGEKGCTSCTRACPRFRAWEPEADMHLFGRERKDEECMGSTGNF
;
A
#
# COMPACT_ATOMS: atom_id res chain seq x y z
N MET A 1 30.07 5.63 30.55
CA MET A 1 28.98 5.73 29.56
C MET A 1 28.32 4.37 29.52
N THR A 2 27.16 4.22 30.16
CA THR A 2 26.41 2.95 30.16
C THR A 2 25.64 2.87 28.85
N LEU A 3 26.06 1.98 27.95
CA LEU A 3 25.31 1.62 26.76
C LEU A 3 24.09 0.83 27.21
N THR A 4 22.90 1.43 27.14
CA THR A 4 21.64 0.69 27.20
C THR A 4 21.44 0.02 25.85
N ASP A 5 21.84 -1.25 25.76
CA ASP A 5 21.63 -2.11 24.60
C ASP A 5 20.22 -2.68 24.69
N ASN A 6 19.25 -1.93 24.16
CA ASN A 6 17.87 -2.40 24.03
C ASN A 6 17.74 -3.00 22.62
N PRO A 7 17.52 -4.32 22.46
CA PRO A 7 17.39 -4.91 21.14
C PRO A 7 16.18 -4.30 20.42
N PRO A 8 16.27 -4.02 19.10
CA PRO A 8 15.13 -3.51 18.36
C PRO A 8 13.98 -4.50 18.45
N VAL A 9 12.79 -4.00 18.78
CA VAL A 9 11.56 -4.80 18.78
C VAL A 9 11.39 -5.41 17.39
N ALA A 10 11.26 -6.73 17.33
CA ALA A 10 11.08 -7.43 16.07
C ALA A 10 9.75 -6.97 15.44
N THR A 11 9.84 -6.22 14.34
CA THR A 11 8.68 -5.84 13.55
C THR A 11 8.23 -7.05 12.73
N GLU A 12 6.93 -7.36 12.75
CA GLU A 12 6.40 -8.44 11.92
C GLU A 12 6.67 -8.15 10.44
N ARG A 13 7.07 -9.19 9.69
CA ARG A 13 7.38 -9.05 8.27
C ARG A 13 6.08 -8.80 7.50
N TRP A 14 6.05 -7.75 6.69
CA TRP A 14 4.92 -7.46 5.80
C TRP A 14 4.71 -8.56 4.75
N THR A 15 3.56 -9.25 4.82
CA THR A 15 3.18 -10.35 3.92
C THR A 15 1.89 -10.09 3.14
N HIS A 16 1.28 -8.91 3.27
CA HIS A 16 0.04 -8.59 2.57
C HIS A 16 0.26 -8.47 1.07
N GLN A 17 -0.62 -9.11 0.30
CA GLN A 17 -0.55 -9.22 -1.14
C GLN A 17 -1.83 -8.69 -1.80
N TRP A 18 -2.02 -8.99 -3.09
CA TRP A 18 -3.16 -8.50 -3.86
C TRP A 18 -4.50 -8.85 -3.21
N LYS A 19 -4.61 -10.03 -2.59
CA LYS A 19 -5.82 -10.49 -1.93
C LYS A 19 -6.34 -9.52 -0.88
N GLU A 20 -5.50 -9.14 0.08
CA GLU A 20 -5.90 -8.20 1.13
C GLU A 20 -6.18 -6.81 0.55
N LEU A 21 -5.40 -6.37 -0.45
CA LEU A 21 -5.65 -5.10 -1.13
C LEU A 21 -7.03 -5.07 -1.80
N TYR A 22 -7.36 -6.14 -2.52
CA TYR A 22 -8.62 -6.27 -3.23
C TYR A 22 -9.79 -6.28 -2.25
N GLU A 23 -9.71 -7.11 -1.22
CA GLU A 23 -10.77 -7.23 -0.21
C GLU A 23 -10.96 -5.95 0.60
N GLU A 24 -9.89 -5.33 1.10
CA GLU A 24 -9.97 -4.21 2.04
C GLU A 24 -10.16 -2.86 1.37
N VAL A 25 -9.66 -2.66 0.14
CA VAL A 25 -9.65 -1.35 -0.52
C VAL A 25 -10.54 -1.30 -1.76
N ILE A 26 -10.44 -2.30 -2.64
CA ILE A 26 -11.17 -2.30 -3.91
C ILE A 26 -12.65 -2.66 -3.69
N ASN A 27 -12.89 -3.76 -2.97
CA ASN A 27 -14.23 -4.29 -2.72
C ASN A 27 -15.05 -3.39 -1.78
N THR A 28 -14.39 -2.74 -0.81
CA THR A 28 -15.03 -1.78 0.11
C THR A 28 -15.29 -0.40 -0.51
N GLY A 29 -14.69 -0.10 -1.67
CA GLY A 29 -14.81 1.19 -2.33
C GLY A 29 -13.90 2.30 -1.78
N LEU A 30 -12.86 1.96 -1.01
CA LEU A 30 -11.84 2.93 -0.56
C LEU A 30 -10.85 3.30 -1.67
N CYS A 31 -10.80 2.55 -2.76
CA CYS A 31 -9.97 2.85 -3.92
C CYS A 31 -10.34 4.21 -4.54
N THR A 32 -9.35 5.10 -4.69
CA THR A 32 -9.53 6.44 -5.26
C THR A 32 -9.14 6.55 -6.74
N GLY A 33 -8.75 5.46 -7.39
CA GLY A 33 -8.37 5.49 -8.80
C GLY A 33 -7.01 6.17 -9.09
N CYS A 34 -6.03 6.03 -8.19
CA CYS A 34 -4.70 6.63 -8.38
C CYS A 34 -3.75 5.80 -9.27
N ALA A 35 -4.12 4.58 -9.65
CA ALA A 35 -3.30 3.62 -10.39
C ALA A 35 -1.93 3.25 -9.76
N ALA A 36 -1.68 3.61 -8.48
CA ALA A 36 -0.40 3.30 -7.82
C ALA A 36 -0.10 1.80 -7.75
N CYS A 37 -1.11 0.96 -7.48
CA CYS A 37 -0.96 -0.50 -7.44
C CYS A 37 -0.65 -1.10 -8.83
N VAL A 38 -1.14 -0.47 -9.91
CA VAL A 38 -0.91 -0.88 -11.29
C VAL A 38 0.54 -0.57 -11.67
N ILE A 39 0.96 0.69 -11.48
CA ILE A 39 2.31 1.17 -11.85
C ILE A 39 3.41 0.47 -11.04
N SER A 40 3.12 0.14 -9.77
CA SER A 40 4.09 -0.54 -8.89
C SER A 40 4.17 -2.05 -9.10
N CYS A 41 3.28 -2.66 -9.90
CA CYS A 41 3.28 -4.09 -10.12
C CYS A 41 4.48 -4.49 -11.00
N PRO A 42 5.48 -5.24 -10.48
CA PRO A 42 6.65 -5.63 -11.28
C PRO A 42 6.37 -6.78 -12.25
N HIS A 43 5.17 -7.38 -12.17
CA HIS A 43 4.75 -8.51 -12.98
C HIS A 43 3.74 -8.13 -14.07
N ASP A 44 3.28 -6.87 -14.08
CA ASP A 44 2.30 -6.37 -15.06
C ASP A 44 0.98 -7.18 -15.10
N VAL A 45 0.56 -7.70 -13.95
CA VAL A 45 -0.66 -8.55 -13.80
C VAL A 45 -1.89 -7.80 -13.29
N ILE A 46 -1.80 -6.47 -13.15
CA ILE A 46 -2.90 -5.62 -12.66
C ILE A 46 -3.27 -4.64 -13.77
N GLY A 47 -4.47 -4.80 -14.32
CA GLY A 47 -5.06 -3.91 -15.32
C GLY A 47 -5.74 -2.69 -14.69
N TYR A 48 -6.06 -1.72 -15.53
CA TYR A 48 -6.73 -0.48 -15.12
C TYR A 48 -7.59 0.08 -16.23
N GLU A 49 -8.84 0.42 -15.92
CA GLU A 49 -9.74 1.08 -16.87
C GLU A 49 -9.57 2.61 -16.78
N HIS A 50 -9.22 3.24 -17.91
CA HIS A 50 -8.98 4.68 -18.02
C HIS A 50 -10.22 5.46 -18.51
N GLU A 51 -11.42 4.93 -18.28
CA GLU A 51 -12.68 5.58 -18.62
C GLU A 51 -13.26 6.36 -17.42
N GLU A 52 -13.91 7.48 -17.70
CA GLU A 52 -14.53 8.31 -16.68
C GLU A 52 -15.57 7.50 -15.87
N GLY A 53 -15.39 7.45 -14.55
CA GLY A 53 -16.24 6.66 -13.65
C GLY A 53 -15.84 5.19 -13.48
N LYS A 54 -14.81 4.70 -14.19
CA LYS A 54 -14.35 3.30 -14.12
C LYS A 54 -12.90 3.14 -13.62
N TYR A 55 -12.39 4.13 -12.91
CA TYR A 55 -11.03 4.15 -12.35
C TYR A 55 -10.78 3.08 -11.25
N LYS A 56 -10.86 1.79 -11.63
CA LYS A 56 -10.70 0.63 -10.76
C LYS A 56 -9.67 -0.34 -11.34
N PRO A 57 -8.69 -0.75 -10.52
CA PRO A 57 -7.75 -1.80 -10.93
C PRO A 57 -8.41 -3.18 -10.86
N PHE A 58 -7.97 -4.10 -11.71
CA PHE A 58 -8.45 -5.48 -11.77
C PHE A 58 -7.30 -6.45 -12.08
N HIS A 59 -7.40 -7.70 -11.65
CA HIS A 59 -6.38 -8.71 -11.93
C HIS A 59 -6.53 -9.26 -13.36
N LEU A 60 -5.40 -9.44 -14.06
CA LEU A 60 -5.39 -9.86 -15.46
C LEU A 60 -5.28 -11.38 -15.64
N GLU A 61 -4.65 -12.08 -14.69
CA GLU A 61 -4.47 -13.53 -14.80
C GLU A 61 -5.72 -14.27 -14.30
N GLU A 62 -6.14 -15.30 -15.05
CA GLU A 62 -7.33 -16.08 -14.74
C GLU A 62 -7.08 -17.19 -13.69
N ASP A 63 -5.82 -17.61 -13.51
CA ASP A 63 -5.45 -18.82 -12.75
C ASP A 63 -5.96 -18.86 -11.30
N LEU A 64 -5.96 -17.71 -10.62
CA LEU A 64 -6.39 -17.60 -9.22
C LEU A 64 -7.62 -16.70 -9.04
N GLY A 65 -8.26 -16.30 -10.14
CA GLY A 65 -9.40 -15.39 -10.13
C GLY A 65 -9.04 -13.92 -9.98
N LEU A 66 -10.06 -13.10 -9.71
CA LEU A 66 -9.95 -11.63 -9.69
C LEU A 66 -9.35 -11.09 -8.38
N ASP A 67 -9.49 -11.84 -7.29
CA ASP A 67 -9.22 -11.42 -5.91
C ASP A 67 -7.96 -12.06 -5.32
N ASN A 68 -7.14 -12.75 -6.12
CA ASN A 68 -5.89 -13.35 -5.66
C ASN A 68 -4.80 -13.31 -6.74
N CYS A 69 -3.52 -13.34 -6.33
CA CYS A 69 -2.38 -13.22 -7.23
C CYS A 69 -1.29 -14.25 -6.92
N GLY A 70 -0.86 -14.99 -7.94
CA GLY A 70 0.10 -16.08 -7.77
C GLY A 70 1.50 -15.58 -7.43
N HIS A 71 1.82 -14.35 -7.84
CA HIS A 71 3.03 -13.65 -7.43
C HIS A 71 2.98 -13.24 -5.96
N GLY A 72 1.79 -12.89 -5.46
CA GLY A 72 1.55 -12.54 -4.07
C GLY A 72 1.67 -13.74 -3.13
N GLU A 73 1.13 -14.91 -3.52
CA GLU A 73 1.33 -16.16 -2.79
C GLU A 73 2.81 -16.57 -2.68
N LYS A 74 3.63 -16.17 -3.65
CA LYS A 74 5.09 -16.35 -3.65
C LYS A 74 5.84 -15.25 -2.88
N GLY A 75 5.13 -14.29 -2.30
CA GLY A 75 5.68 -13.24 -1.44
C GLY A 75 5.80 -11.84 -2.06
N CYS A 76 5.23 -11.60 -3.25
CA CYS A 76 5.16 -10.24 -3.81
C CYS A 76 4.15 -9.38 -3.02
N THR A 77 4.55 -8.15 -2.71
CA THR A 77 3.79 -7.23 -1.83
C THR A 77 3.85 -5.79 -2.34
N SER A 78 4.22 -5.61 -3.61
CA SER A 78 4.47 -4.26 -4.18
C SER A 78 3.20 -3.42 -4.20
N CYS A 79 2.08 -4.00 -4.64
CA CYS A 79 0.80 -3.31 -4.76
C CYS A 79 0.24 -2.84 -3.41
N THR A 80 0.38 -3.63 -2.34
CA THR A 80 -0.05 -3.25 -0.98
C THR A 80 0.84 -2.19 -0.37
N ARG A 81 2.14 -2.20 -0.67
CA ARG A 81 3.08 -1.15 -0.23
C ARG A 81 2.89 0.17 -0.97
N ALA A 82 2.41 0.13 -2.20
CA ALA A 82 2.19 1.31 -3.02
C ALA A 82 0.82 1.97 -2.78
N CYS A 83 -0.16 1.25 -2.23
CA CYS A 83 -1.50 1.79 -2.04
C CYS A 83 -1.56 2.67 -0.78
N PRO A 84 -1.78 4.00 -0.92
CA PRO A 84 -1.87 4.89 0.24
C PRO A 84 -3.13 4.69 1.09
N ARG A 85 -4.11 3.93 0.56
CA ARG A 85 -5.36 3.60 1.27
C ARG A 85 -5.33 2.22 1.93
N PHE A 86 -4.25 1.47 1.75
CA PHE A 86 -4.12 0.15 2.35
C PHE A 86 -3.54 0.28 3.76
N ARG A 87 -4.42 0.15 4.76
CA ARG A 87 -4.10 0.17 6.19
C ARG A 87 -3.28 1.42 6.61
N ALA A 88 -2.46 1.30 7.65
CA ALA A 88 -1.80 2.43 8.31
C ALA A 88 -0.54 2.93 7.59
N TRP A 89 -0.47 2.86 6.24
CA TRP A 89 0.71 3.31 5.50
C TRP A 89 1.07 4.77 5.80
N GLU A 90 0.09 5.67 5.83
CA GLU A 90 0.32 7.11 6.07
C GLU A 90 0.78 7.40 7.51
N PRO A 91 0.08 6.92 8.57
CA PRO A 91 0.56 7.08 9.95
C PRO A 91 1.94 6.47 10.19
N GLU A 92 2.22 5.29 9.64
CA GLU A 92 3.53 4.63 9.77
C GLU A 92 4.63 5.44 9.08
N ALA A 93 4.36 5.96 7.88
CA ALA A 93 5.30 6.82 7.15
C ALA A 93 5.56 8.13 7.89
N ASP A 94 4.52 8.78 8.42
CA ASP A 94 4.65 10.01 9.18
C ASP A 94 5.43 9.80 10.49
N MET A 95 5.15 8.72 11.22
CA MET A 95 5.93 8.36 12.40
C MET A 95 7.40 8.08 12.06
N HIS A 96 7.68 7.42 10.94
CA HIS A 96 9.04 7.12 10.51
C HIS A 96 9.83 8.37 10.09
N LEU A 97 9.19 9.30 9.35
CA LEU A 97 9.84 10.48 8.78
C LEU A 97 9.86 11.69 9.73
N PHE A 98 8.80 11.86 10.53
CA PHE A 98 8.58 13.07 11.34
C PHE A 98 8.45 12.79 12.85
N GLY A 99 8.38 11.53 13.27
CA GLY A 99 8.26 11.15 14.68
C GLY A 99 6.89 11.49 15.30
N ARG A 100 5.91 11.87 14.49
CA ARG A 100 4.54 12.17 14.88
C ARG A 100 3.60 11.97 13.70
N GLU A 101 2.34 11.69 13.97
CA GLU A 101 1.29 11.76 12.96
C GLU A 101 1.06 13.21 12.52
N ARG A 102 0.65 13.36 11.26
CA ARG A 102 0.26 14.64 10.70
C ARG A 102 -1.08 15.10 11.27
N LYS A 103 -1.23 16.41 11.47
CA LYS A 103 -2.53 17.02 11.82
C LYS A 103 -3.37 17.20 10.55
N ASP A 104 -4.69 17.11 10.68
CA ASP A 104 -5.63 17.26 9.55
C ASP A 104 -5.43 18.57 8.75
N GLU A 105 -4.93 19.64 9.39
CA GLU A 105 -4.69 20.92 8.71
C GLU A 105 -3.39 20.99 7.89
N GLU A 106 -2.48 20.02 8.07
CA GLU A 106 -1.18 20.00 7.40
C GLU A 106 -1.33 19.40 6.00
N CYS A 107 -1.05 20.19 4.96
CA CYS A 107 -1.08 19.71 3.58
C CYS A 107 0.13 18.82 3.26
N MET A 108 -0.09 17.76 2.47
CA MET A 108 0.98 16.94 1.88
C MET A 108 1.95 17.85 1.09
N GLY A 109 3.26 17.71 1.34
CA GLY A 109 4.30 18.50 0.67
C GLY A 109 4.46 19.94 1.18
N SER A 110 3.77 20.34 2.25
CA SER A 110 4.10 21.59 2.93
C SER A 110 5.51 21.49 3.52
N THR A 111 6.37 22.45 3.18
CA THR A 111 7.74 22.53 3.66
C THR A 111 7.73 22.78 5.17
N GLY A 112 7.83 21.71 5.95
CA GLY A 112 8.40 21.79 7.28
C GLY A 112 9.79 22.41 7.14
N ASN A 113 10.05 23.45 7.92
CA ASN A 113 11.31 24.17 7.90
C ASN A 113 12.42 23.20 8.35
N PHE A 114 13.17 22.64 7.40
CA PHE A 114 14.35 21.79 7.65
C PHE A 114 15.49 22.60 8.27
#